data_AF-A0A2S4KI68-F1
#
_entry.id   AF-A0A2S4KI68-F1
#
_cell.length_a   1.000
_cell.length_b   1.000
_cell.length_c   1.000
_cell.angle_alpha   90.00
_cell.angle_beta   90.00
_cell.angle_gamma   90.00
#
_symmetry.space_group_name_H-M   'P 1'
#
loop_
_entity.id
_entity.type
_entity.pdbx_description
1 polymer ?
#
loop_
_entity_poly.entity_id
_entity_poly.type
_entity_poly.pdbx_seq_one_letter_code
_entity_poly.pdbx_strand_id
1 'polypeptide(L)'
;MPLDAFPAPRRLTRRQALAWSAALCAPALAHAQGPGAADRPLRVILPLSAGSGADGAIRAIQASLSKALGQPVVIENLPGAGGITGTTQLVRAPKDGSVIGVVSNNHVVNPHVYPSAPFDAIEDITPITVIGATPFVLVAHPSVQARNARELIALAKARPGVLNYGSSGNGTILHLGAAMFVDQTQLDIKHIPYRGMGPLMNDILGGQVQLGVVAVAPAAAHIKSGSLRALGVTTAARVPSLPGVPTLAEQGLPRYELEGWIAAVAPAGVPPADVARLYHGFKAALAMPEARDALVAQGYEIKLTPPDVSAAFFRSELARMGQVVKSASVKMD
;
A
#
# COMPACT_ATOMS: atom_id res chain seq x y z
N MET A 1 57.90 77.02 13.75
CA MET A 1 57.71 75.57 13.48
C MET A 1 58.13 74.82 14.74
N PRO A 2 57.21 74.44 15.65
CA PRO A 2 57.51 73.52 16.73
C PRO A 2 57.09 72.08 16.37
N LEU A 3 57.90 71.14 16.82
CA LEU A 3 57.82 69.70 16.55
C LEU A 3 56.69 69.05 17.35
N ASP A 4 55.86 68.24 16.67
CA ASP A 4 54.86 67.38 17.28
C ASP A 4 55.51 66.30 18.15
N ALA A 5 55.08 66.22 19.41
CA ALA A 5 55.50 65.17 20.33
C ALA A 5 54.67 63.89 20.09
N PHE A 6 55.33 62.80 19.72
CA PHE A 6 54.70 61.48 19.61
C PHE A 6 54.26 60.95 21.00
N PRO A 7 53.04 60.39 21.14
CA PRO A 7 52.63 59.77 22.38
C PRO A 7 53.40 58.47 22.66
N ALA A 8 53.77 58.26 23.93
CA ALA A 8 54.51 57.10 24.41
C ALA A 8 53.74 55.76 24.20
N PRO A 9 54.45 54.64 23.99
CA PRO A 9 53.82 53.34 23.80
C PRO A 9 53.09 52.88 25.06
N ARG A 10 51.80 52.56 24.93
CA ARG A 10 50.98 51.99 26.00
C ARG A 10 51.52 50.61 26.38
N ARG A 11 52.02 50.47 27.62
CA ARG A 11 52.44 49.19 28.18
C ARG A 11 51.20 48.33 28.47
N LEU A 12 51.02 47.28 27.67
CA LEU A 12 50.00 46.25 27.90
C LEU A 12 50.25 45.58 29.26
N THR A 13 49.27 45.61 30.14
CA THR A 13 49.37 44.99 31.47
C THR A 13 49.17 43.48 31.37
N ARG A 14 49.80 42.70 32.27
CA ARG A 14 49.60 41.23 32.34
C ARG A 14 48.12 40.82 32.44
N ARG A 15 47.27 41.66 33.04
CA ARG A 15 45.81 41.46 33.10
C ARG A 15 45.12 41.64 31.75
N GLN A 16 45.60 42.55 30.91
CA GLN A 16 45.12 42.68 29.53
C GLN A 16 45.57 41.48 28.69
N ALA A 17 46.80 40.99 28.83
CA ALA A 17 47.24 39.79 28.11
C ALA A 17 46.40 38.54 28.43
N LEU A 18 45.95 38.36 29.68
CA LEU A 18 45.05 37.25 30.07
C LEU A 18 43.61 37.39 29.53
N ALA A 19 43.12 38.62 29.35
CA ALA A 19 41.79 38.85 28.77
C ALA A 19 41.74 38.50 27.28
N TRP A 20 42.86 38.66 26.56
CA TRP A 20 42.98 38.30 25.15
C TRP A 20 43.19 36.80 24.92
N SER A 21 43.85 36.08 25.83
CA SER A 21 43.96 34.61 25.73
C SER A 21 42.67 33.88 26.10
N ALA A 22 41.80 34.45 26.92
CA ALA A 22 40.47 33.89 27.18
C ALA A 22 39.49 34.01 25.99
N ALA A 23 39.74 34.95 25.06
CA ALA A 23 38.93 35.13 23.84
C ALA A 23 39.35 34.19 22.68
N LEU A 24 40.54 33.59 22.76
CA LEU A 24 41.08 32.66 21.74
C LEU A 24 40.80 31.18 22.04
N CYS A 25 40.21 30.88 23.20
CA CYS A 25 39.68 29.56 23.54
C CYS A 25 38.15 29.52 23.47
N ALA A 26 37.54 30.32 22.58
CA ALA A 26 36.19 30.05 22.13
C ALA A 26 36.18 28.63 21.53
N PRO A 27 35.30 27.72 21.98
CA PRO A 27 35.28 26.36 21.49
C PRO A 27 35.08 26.41 19.99
N ALA A 28 36.01 25.81 19.25
CA ALA A 28 35.82 25.49 17.85
C ALA A 28 34.46 24.82 17.75
N LEU A 29 33.56 25.56 17.12
CA LEU A 29 32.18 25.29 16.87
C LEU A 29 31.93 23.79 16.80
N ALA A 30 31.13 23.34 17.78
CA ALA A 30 30.22 22.24 17.59
C ALA A 30 29.71 22.29 16.16
N HIS A 31 30.26 21.43 15.30
CA HIS A 31 29.48 20.88 14.21
C HIS A 31 28.46 19.99 14.90
N ALA A 32 27.45 20.61 15.50
CA ALA A 32 26.17 19.98 15.65
C ALA A 32 25.73 19.70 14.22
N GLN A 33 26.12 18.51 13.74
CA GLN A 33 25.35 17.82 12.74
C GLN A 33 23.96 17.76 13.38
N GLY A 34 23.08 18.70 13.02
CA GLY A 34 21.66 18.56 13.34
C GLY A 34 21.28 17.14 12.98
N PRO A 35 20.47 16.45 13.82
CA PRO A 35 20.34 14.99 13.82
C PRO A 35 20.38 14.52 12.38
N GLY A 36 21.48 13.84 12.01
CA GLY A 36 21.68 13.39 10.64
C GLY A 36 20.42 12.62 10.23
N ALA A 37 20.12 12.52 8.94
CA ALA A 37 18.95 11.78 8.47
C ALA A 37 18.80 10.38 9.13
N ALA A 38 19.91 9.80 9.63
CA ALA A 38 19.99 8.58 10.42
C ALA A 38 19.28 8.58 11.81
N ASP A 39 19.08 9.73 12.48
CA ASP A 39 18.49 9.77 13.84
C ASP A 39 16.96 9.91 13.85
N ARG A 40 16.33 10.14 12.69
CA ARG A 40 14.86 10.28 12.60
C ARG A 40 14.22 8.97 12.11
N PRO A 41 13.25 8.40 12.85
CA PRO A 41 12.48 7.27 12.37
C PRO A 41 11.84 7.55 11.00
N LEU A 42 11.86 6.56 10.10
CA LEU A 42 10.99 6.55 8.93
C LEU A 42 9.55 6.34 9.42
N ARG A 43 8.71 7.36 9.23
CA ARG A 43 7.28 7.23 9.48
C ARG A 43 6.59 6.68 8.24
N VAL A 44 5.88 5.58 8.38
CA VAL A 44 5.14 4.90 7.31
C VAL A 44 3.65 5.04 7.58
N ILE A 45 3.00 5.90 6.81
CA ILE A 45 1.55 6.07 6.84
C ILE A 45 0.92 4.94 6.02
N LEU A 46 0.10 4.11 6.66
CA LEU A 46 -0.69 3.09 6.00
C LEU A 46 -2.16 3.55 5.95
N PRO A 47 -2.69 4.03 4.80
CA PRO A 47 -4.10 4.43 4.66
C PRO A 47 -5.06 3.22 4.60
N LEU A 48 -4.79 2.19 5.42
CA LEU A 48 -5.47 0.91 5.44
C LEU A 48 -5.63 0.46 6.89
N SER A 49 -6.68 -0.30 7.17
CA SER A 49 -6.96 -0.80 8.52
C SER A 49 -5.82 -1.69 9.03
N ALA A 50 -5.58 -1.62 10.34
CA ALA A 50 -4.72 -2.58 11.03
C ALA A 50 -5.23 -4.01 10.81
N GLY A 51 -4.31 -4.97 10.65
CA GLY A 51 -4.63 -6.35 10.32
C GLY A 51 -5.07 -6.60 8.87
N SER A 52 -5.06 -5.58 8.00
CA SER A 52 -5.22 -5.81 6.56
C SER A 52 -4.01 -6.54 5.96
N GLY A 53 -4.16 -7.16 4.79
CA GLY A 53 -3.05 -7.87 4.13
C GLY A 53 -1.85 -6.95 3.81
N ALA A 54 -2.09 -5.67 3.54
CA ALA A 54 -1.02 -4.68 3.37
C ALA A 54 -0.31 -4.36 4.69
N ASP A 55 -1.06 -4.25 5.79
CA ASP A 55 -0.51 -4.03 7.14
C ASP A 55 0.37 -5.21 7.57
N GLY A 56 -0.12 -6.44 7.39
CA GLY A 56 0.66 -7.66 7.61
C GLY A 56 1.93 -7.70 6.76
N ALA A 57 1.85 -7.37 5.47
CA ALA A 57 3.00 -7.34 4.57
C ALA A 57 4.06 -6.32 4.97
N ILE A 58 3.68 -5.07 5.26
CA ILE A 58 4.67 -4.04 5.60
C ILE A 58 5.29 -4.26 6.98
N ARG A 59 4.50 -4.77 7.95
CA ARG A 59 5.01 -5.16 9.28
C ARG A 59 5.94 -6.36 9.20
N ALA A 60 5.65 -7.33 8.33
CA ALA A 60 6.50 -8.50 8.12
C ALA A 60 7.91 -8.14 7.64
N ILE A 61 8.07 -7.06 6.87
CA ILE A 61 9.39 -6.61 6.38
C ILE A 61 9.96 -5.42 7.18
N GLN A 62 9.26 -4.93 8.20
CA GLN A 62 9.61 -3.70 8.94
C GLN A 62 11.02 -3.75 9.55
N ALA A 63 11.37 -4.87 10.19
CA ALA A 63 12.68 -5.02 10.82
C ALA A 63 13.83 -5.00 9.79
N SER A 64 13.68 -5.72 8.67
CA SER A 64 14.66 -5.74 7.60
C SER A 64 14.74 -4.40 6.87
N LEU A 65 13.61 -3.70 6.70
CA LEU A 65 13.59 -2.34 6.15
C LEU A 65 14.31 -1.35 7.06
N SER A 66 14.10 -1.45 8.37
CA SER A 66 14.82 -0.65 9.36
C SER A 66 16.32 -0.91 9.33
N LYS A 67 16.73 -2.19 9.29
CA LYS A 67 18.13 -2.59 9.16
C LYS A 67 18.76 -2.09 7.86
N ALA A 68 18.05 -2.19 6.73
CA ALA A 68 18.52 -1.76 5.42
C ALA A 68 18.69 -0.24 5.30
N LEU A 69 17.79 0.52 5.92
CA LEU A 69 17.84 1.99 5.92
C LEU A 69 18.74 2.57 7.01
N GLY A 70 19.11 1.78 8.02
CA GLY A 70 19.88 2.24 9.17
C GLY A 70 19.10 3.19 10.10
N GLN A 71 17.77 3.20 10.03
CA GLN A 71 16.91 4.04 10.87
C GLN A 71 15.65 3.26 11.31
N PRO A 72 15.05 3.56 12.48
CA PRO A 72 13.81 2.92 12.92
C PRO A 72 12.68 3.13 11.91
N VAL A 73 11.81 2.13 11.73
CA VAL A 73 10.60 2.24 10.90
C VAL A 73 9.38 2.18 11.80
N VAL A 74 8.50 3.18 11.72
CA VAL A 74 7.28 3.29 12.53
C VAL A 74 6.07 3.28 11.61
N ILE A 75 5.16 2.33 11.80
CA ILE A 75 3.98 2.13 10.95
C ILE A 75 2.73 2.63 11.66
N GLU A 76 2.00 3.55 11.02
CA GLU A 76 0.77 4.14 11.51
C GLU A 76 -0.39 3.82 10.57
N ASN A 77 -1.40 3.08 11.06
CA ASN A 77 -2.62 2.82 10.30
C ASN A 77 -3.57 4.02 10.41
N LEU A 78 -3.86 4.66 9.28
CA LEU A 78 -4.80 5.78 9.17
C LEU A 78 -5.95 5.44 8.20
N PRO A 79 -6.84 4.51 8.56
CA PRO A 79 -7.97 4.13 7.71
C PRO A 79 -9.03 5.24 7.63
N GLY A 80 -9.95 5.10 6.67
CA GLY A 80 -11.12 5.98 6.51
C GLY A 80 -11.34 6.36 5.05
N ALA A 81 -12.61 6.38 4.61
CA ALA A 81 -13.03 6.75 3.24
C ALA A 81 -12.17 6.11 2.13
N GLY A 82 -12.01 4.79 2.14
CA GLY A 82 -11.18 4.08 1.15
C GLY A 82 -9.67 4.36 1.21
N GLY A 83 -9.20 5.03 2.27
CA GLY A 83 -7.80 5.44 2.44
C GLY A 83 -7.55 6.93 2.23
N ILE A 84 -8.58 7.70 1.81
CA ILE A 84 -8.47 9.14 1.55
C ILE A 84 -7.90 9.88 2.76
N THR A 85 -8.33 9.56 3.99
CA THR A 85 -7.86 10.25 5.21
C THR A 85 -6.35 10.13 5.39
N GLY A 86 -5.80 8.91 5.32
CA GLY A 86 -4.37 8.68 5.48
C GLY A 86 -3.56 9.26 4.33
N THR A 87 -4.02 9.13 3.08
CA THR A 87 -3.34 9.72 1.92
C THR A 87 -3.34 11.26 1.98
N THR A 88 -4.41 11.88 2.48
CA THR A 88 -4.46 13.34 2.70
C THR A 88 -3.38 13.81 3.68
N GLN A 89 -3.13 13.03 4.73
CA GLN A 89 -2.04 13.34 5.67
C GLN A 89 -0.67 13.11 5.03
N LEU A 90 -0.52 12.06 4.22
CA LEU A 90 0.71 11.77 3.49
C LEU A 90 1.08 12.93 2.56
N VAL A 91 0.19 13.37 1.68
CA VAL A 91 0.55 14.40 0.68
C VAL A 91 0.92 15.75 1.30
N ARG A 92 0.51 15.99 2.57
CA ARG A 92 0.86 17.17 3.37
C ARG A 92 2.10 16.99 4.24
N ALA A 93 2.69 15.80 4.25
CA ALA A 93 3.85 15.50 5.09
C ALA A 93 5.13 16.20 4.59
N PRO A 94 6.17 16.29 5.44
CA PRO A 94 7.47 16.80 5.02
C PRO A 94 8.02 16.07 3.79
N LYS A 95 8.59 16.83 2.87
CA LYS A 95 9.14 16.34 1.59
C LYS A 95 10.61 15.94 1.70
N ASP A 96 11.07 15.56 2.89
CA ASP A 96 12.48 15.26 3.21
C ASP A 96 12.77 13.75 3.27
N GLY A 97 11.84 12.92 2.81
CA GLY A 97 11.99 11.45 2.83
C GLY A 97 11.89 10.81 4.22
N SER A 98 11.48 11.56 5.25
CA SER A 98 11.21 11.03 6.60
C SER A 98 9.81 10.44 6.75
N VAL A 99 8.90 10.75 5.83
CA VAL A 99 7.54 10.21 5.79
C VAL A 99 7.27 9.58 4.43
N ILE A 100 6.81 8.33 4.43
CA ILE A 100 6.32 7.63 3.25
C ILE A 100 4.92 7.07 3.51
N GLY A 101 4.21 6.72 2.45
CA GLY A 101 2.98 5.96 2.50
C GLY A 101 3.17 4.58 1.89
N VAL A 102 2.41 3.60 2.38
CA VAL A 102 2.23 2.32 1.67
C VAL A 102 0.77 2.20 1.26
N VAL A 103 0.50 2.45 -0.02
CA VAL A 103 -0.84 2.45 -0.59
C VAL A 103 -1.15 1.12 -1.27
N SER A 104 -2.43 0.87 -1.54
CA SER A 104 -2.90 -0.24 -2.37
C SER A 104 -3.64 0.27 -3.61
N ASN A 105 -4.19 -0.64 -4.41
CA ASN A 105 -5.04 -0.33 -5.57
C ASN A 105 -6.08 0.76 -5.30
N ASN A 106 -6.63 0.82 -4.07
CA ASN A 106 -7.64 1.79 -3.70
C ASN A 106 -7.19 3.23 -3.99
N HIS A 107 -5.90 3.53 -3.91
CA HIS A 107 -5.37 4.86 -4.20
C HIS A 107 -5.70 5.35 -5.62
N VAL A 108 -5.67 4.45 -6.60
CA VAL A 108 -6.01 4.76 -8.01
C VAL A 108 -7.44 4.39 -8.38
N VAL A 109 -8.17 3.66 -7.52
CA VAL A 109 -9.62 3.44 -7.66
C VAL A 109 -10.39 4.65 -7.15
N ASN A 110 -10.01 5.20 -5.99
CA ASN A 110 -10.72 6.25 -5.26
C ASN A 110 -11.12 7.46 -6.12
N PRO A 111 -10.29 7.99 -7.04
CA PRO A 111 -10.68 9.13 -7.88
C PRO A 111 -11.88 8.87 -8.80
N HIS A 112 -12.17 7.61 -9.13
CA HIS A 112 -13.27 7.23 -10.01
C HIS A 112 -14.58 6.95 -9.27
N VAL A 113 -14.51 6.82 -7.94
CA VAL A 113 -15.63 6.43 -7.10
C VAL A 113 -16.01 7.52 -6.09
N TYR A 114 -15.06 8.35 -5.67
CA TYR A 114 -15.28 9.51 -4.82
C TYR A 114 -15.13 10.80 -5.64
N PRO A 115 -16.21 11.56 -5.86
CA PRO A 115 -16.19 12.73 -6.76
C PRO A 115 -15.34 13.90 -6.24
N SER A 116 -14.93 13.89 -4.97
CA SER A 116 -14.11 14.95 -4.37
C SER A 116 -13.05 14.37 -3.44
N ALA A 117 -11.97 13.84 -4.00
CA ALA A 117 -10.75 13.58 -3.23
C ALA A 117 -10.01 14.91 -2.96
N PRO A 118 -9.44 15.12 -1.76
CA PRO A 118 -8.74 16.36 -1.40
C PRO A 118 -7.28 16.40 -1.92
N PHE A 119 -6.92 15.53 -2.87
CA PHE A 119 -5.60 15.41 -3.49
C PHE A 119 -5.73 14.77 -4.88
N ASP A 120 -4.75 15.00 -5.75
CA ASP A 120 -4.57 14.28 -7.00
C ASP A 120 -3.82 12.96 -6.76
N ALA A 121 -4.38 11.83 -7.21
CA ALA A 121 -3.80 10.51 -6.95
C ALA A 121 -2.47 10.24 -7.69
N ILE A 122 -2.07 11.08 -8.63
CA ILE A 122 -0.83 10.95 -9.40
C ILE A 122 0.11 12.11 -9.09
N GLU A 123 -0.38 13.34 -9.18
CA GLU A 123 0.46 14.54 -9.13
C GLU A 123 0.90 14.91 -7.70
N ASP A 124 0.15 14.52 -6.66
CA ASP A 124 0.48 14.84 -5.27
C ASP A 124 1.33 13.77 -4.57
N ILE A 125 1.75 12.72 -5.28
CA ILE A 125 2.63 11.66 -4.78
C ILE A 125 3.87 11.45 -5.65
N THR A 126 4.88 10.81 -5.09
CA THR A 126 6.05 10.31 -5.80
C THR A 126 6.19 8.81 -5.53
N PRO A 127 5.91 7.94 -6.51
CA PRO A 127 6.09 6.50 -6.35
C PRO A 127 7.56 6.13 -6.09
N ILE A 128 7.78 5.35 -5.04
CA ILE A 128 9.10 4.82 -4.68
C ILE A 128 9.26 3.45 -5.33
N THR A 129 8.30 2.55 -5.12
CA THR A 129 8.32 1.20 -5.69
C THR A 129 6.97 0.50 -5.57
N VAL A 130 6.58 -0.29 -6.57
CA VAL A 130 5.56 -1.34 -6.37
C VAL A 130 6.24 -2.50 -5.66
N ILE A 131 5.87 -2.71 -4.39
CA ILE A 131 6.54 -3.69 -3.52
C ILE A 131 6.16 -5.10 -3.97
N GLY A 132 4.87 -5.37 -4.16
CA GLY A 132 4.39 -6.68 -4.53
C GLY A 132 2.92 -6.69 -4.94
N ALA A 133 2.52 -7.80 -5.55
CA ALA A 133 1.16 -8.11 -5.95
C ALA A 133 0.65 -9.37 -5.25
N THR A 134 -0.66 -9.48 -5.06
CA THR A 134 -1.30 -10.64 -4.45
C THR A 134 -2.52 -11.06 -5.27
N PRO A 135 -2.64 -12.36 -5.62
CA PRO A 135 -3.75 -12.83 -6.43
C PRO A 135 -5.05 -12.92 -5.62
N PHE A 136 -6.18 -12.68 -6.26
CA PHE A 136 -7.50 -12.91 -5.68
C PHE A 136 -8.20 -14.14 -6.28
N VAL A 137 -9.22 -14.61 -5.57
CA VAL A 137 -10.05 -15.75 -5.96
C VAL A 137 -11.50 -15.46 -5.61
N LEU A 138 -12.40 -15.74 -6.55
CA LEU A 138 -13.83 -15.81 -6.29
C LEU A 138 -14.11 -17.12 -5.55
N VAL A 139 -14.62 -17.01 -4.33
CA VAL A 139 -14.97 -18.14 -3.47
C VAL A 139 -16.46 -18.21 -3.20
N ALA A 140 -16.92 -19.41 -2.89
CA ALA A 140 -18.26 -19.68 -2.41
C ALA A 140 -18.23 -20.56 -1.16
N HIS A 141 -19.22 -20.37 -0.28
CA HIS A 141 -19.51 -21.33 0.77
C HIS A 141 -19.97 -22.67 0.14
N PRO A 142 -19.61 -23.85 0.70
CA PRO A 142 -19.96 -25.16 0.13
C PRO A 142 -21.46 -25.45 -0.06
N SER A 143 -22.36 -24.72 0.62
CA SER A 143 -23.81 -24.82 0.40
C SER A 143 -24.27 -24.30 -0.97
N VAL A 144 -23.44 -23.49 -1.65
CA VAL A 144 -23.71 -23.04 -3.01
C VAL A 144 -23.42 -24.18 -3.98
N GLN A 145 -24.45 -24.65 -4.67
CA GLN A 145 -24.37 -25.78 -5.61
C GLN A 145 -23.75 -25.38 -6.96
N ALA A 146 -22.54 -24.81 -6.92
CA ALA A 146 -21.75 -24.44 -8.08
C ALA A 146 -20.29 -24.80 -7.85
N ARG A 147 -19.63 -25.49 -8.80
CA ARG A 147 -18.23 -25.94 -8.71
C ARG A 147 -17.24 -24.97 -9.33
N ASN A 148 -17.74 -24.07 -10.17
CA ASN A 148 -16.97 -23.16 -10.99
C ASN A 148 -17.84 -21.93 -11.31
N ALA A 149 -17.25 -20.92 -11.95
CA ALA A 149 -17.96 -19.68 -12.26
C ALA A 149 -19.13 -19.89 -13.24
N ARG A 150 -19.02 -20.80 -14.21
CA ARG A 150 -20.09 -21.08 -15.18
C ARG A 150 -21.33 -21.66 -14.51
N GLU A 151 -21.13 -22.61 -13.60
CA GLU A 151 -22.20 -23.19 -12.79
C GLU A 151 -22.81 -22.14 -11.85
N LEU A 152 -22.00 -21.26 -11.26
CA LEU A 152 -22.51 -20.17 -10.43
C LEU A 152 -23.41 -19.23 -11.24
N ILE A 153 -22.98 -18.85 -12.44
CA ILE A 153 -23.78 -17.99 -13.34
C ILE A 153 -25.11 -18.66 -13.68
N ALA A 154 -25.09 -19.94 -14.05
CA ALA A 154 -26.32 -20.68 -14.34
C ALA A 154 -27.25 -20.75 -13.11
N LEU A 155 -26.70 -21.05 -11.93
CA LEU A 155 -27.43 -21.16 -10.68
C LEU A 155 -28.10 -19.83 -10.28
N ALA A 156 -27.35 -18.74 -10.36
CA ALA A 156 -27.81 -17.40 -9.99
C ALA A 156 -28.84 -16.86 -10.98
N LYS A 157 -28.72 -17.16 -12.29
CA LYS A 157 -29.76 -16.82 -13.28
C LYS A 157 -31.05 -17.60 -13.07
N ALA A 158 -30.97 -18.85 -12.65
CA ALA A 158 -32.16 -19.66 -12.36
C ALA A 158 -32.89 -19.23 -11.08
N ARG A 159 -32.17 -18.56 -10.16
CA ARG A 159 -32.69 -18.13 -8.85
C ARG A 159 -32.17 -16.72 -8.51
N PRO A 160 -32.68 -15.68 -9.17
CA PRO A 160 -32.23 -14.31 -8.92
C PRO A 160 -32.53 -13.87 -7.48
N GLY A 161 -31.63 -13.07 -6.89
CA GLY A 161 -31.81 -12.44 -5.58
C GLY A 161 -31.62 -13.36 -4.37
N VAL A 162 -31.29 -14.65 -4.56
CA VAL A 162 -31.12 -15.61 -3.45
C VAL A 162 -29.68 -15.67 -2.90
N LEU A 163 -28.71 -15.16 -3.66
CA LEU A 163 -27.31 -15.14 -3.25
C LEU A 163 -26.91 -13.72 -2.85
N ASN A 164 -26.02 -13.62 -1.88
CA ASN A 164 -25.33 -12.39 -1.52
C ASN A 164 -23.82 -12.59 -1.63
N TYR A 165 -23.10 -11.50 -1.92
CA TYR A 165 -21.64 -11.47 -1.83
C TYR A 165 -21.18 -10.49 -0.77
N GLY A 166 -20.10 -10.84 -0.08
CA GLY A 166 -19.46 -9.97 0.89
C GLY A 166 -18.22 -9.30 0.32
N SER A 167 -17.82 -8.19 0.94
CA SER A 167 -16.55 -7.50 0.62
C SER A 167 -15.85 -7.00 1.87
N SER A 168 -14.61 -6.54 1.72
CA SER A 168 -13.88 -5.86 2.80
C SER A 168 -14.30 -4.40 3.06
N GLY A 169 -15.36 -3.92 2.40
CA GLY A 169 -15.96 -2.60 2.59
C GLY A 169 -16.29 -1.90 1.28
N ASN A 170 -17.11 -0.85 1.33
CA ASN A 170 -17.47 -0.06 0.16
C ASN A 170 -16.22 0.58 -0.47
N GLY A 171 -16.15 0.57 -1.80
CA GLY A 171 -15.01 1.07 -2.56
C GLY A 171 -13.70 0.28 -2.51
N THR A 172 -13.61 -0.84 -1.77
CA THR A 172 -12.35 -1.61 -1.74
C THR A 172 -12.14 -2.40 -3.03
N ILE A 173 -10.89 -2.75 -3.32
CA ILE A 173 -10.56 -3.61 -4.47
C ILE A 173 -11.28 -4.97 -4.44
N LEU A 174 -11.57 -5.52 -3.25
CA LEU A 174 -12.33 -6.77 -3.13
C LEU A 174 -13.82 -6.57 -3.42
N HIS A 175 -14.38 -5.42 -3.03
CA HIS A 175 -15.72 -5.03 -3.49
C HIS A 175 -15.73 -4.89 -5.01
N LEU A 176 -14.78 -4.15 -5.58
CA LEU A 176 -14.69 -3.95 -7.02
C LEU A 176 -14.60 -5.28 -7.78
N GLY A 177 -13.79 -6.22 -7.31
CA GLY A 177 -13.72 -7.57 -7.90
C GLY A 177 -15.09 -8.24 -7.93
N ALA A 178 -15.75 -8.36 -6.77
CA ALA A 178 -17.06 -9.01 -6.74
C ALA A 178 -18.11 -8.27 -7.58
N ALA A 179 -18.12 -6.93 -7.56
CA ALA A 179 -19.03 -6.12 -8.35
C ALA A 179 -18.79 -6.26 -9.86
N MET A 180 -17.52 -6.32 -10.31
CA MET A 180 -17.18 -6.64 -11.70
C MET A 180 -17.76 -7.98 -12.13
N PHE A 181 -17.74 -8.98 -11.25
CA PHE A 181 -18.32 -10.30 -11.56
C PHE A 181 -19.83 -10.19 -11.75
N VAL A 182 -20.52 -9.58 -10.77
CA VAL A 182 -21.98 -9.38 -10.81
C VAL A 182 -22.40 -8.59 -12.04
N ASP A 183 -21.70 -7.51 -12.36
CA ASP A 183 -21.96 -6.67 -13.53
C ASP A 183 -21.72 -7.43 -14.85
N GLN A 184 -20.53 -8.01 -15.06
CA GLN A 184 -20.24 -8.71 -16.32
C GLN A 184 -21.16 -9.90 -16.59
N THR A 185 -21.70 -10.51 -15.52
CA THR A 185 -22.60 -11.66 -15.61
C THR A 185 -24.08 -11.29 -15.57
N GLN A 186 -24.39 -10.02 -15.28
CA GLN A 186 -25.74 -9.47 -15.13
C GLN A 186 -26.58 -10.29 -14.13
N LEU A 187 -25.98 -10.61 -12.98
CA LEU A 187 -26.62 -11.38 -11.92
C LEU A 187 -27.29 -10.46 -10.89
N ASP A 188 -28.43 -10.89 -10.35
CA ASP A 188 -29.07 -10.24 -9.20
C ASP A 188 -28.52 -10.85 -7.90
N ILE A 189 -27.44 -10.26 -7.38
CA ILE A 189 -26.74 -10.68 -6.16
C ILE A 189 -26.46 -9.43 -5.33
N LYS A 190 -26.92 -9.41 -4.06
CA LYS A 190 -26.75 -8.23 -3.21
C LYS A 190 -25.40 -8.19 -2.52
N HIS A 191 -24.89 -6.98 -2.33
CA HIS A 191 -23.64 -6.71 -1.63
C HIS A 191 -23.85 -6.56 -0.12
N ILE A 192 -22.96 -7.17 0.67
CA ILE A 192 -22.89 -7.00 2.12
C ILE A 192 -21.47 -6.49 2.50
N PRO A 193 -21.31 -5.22 2.88
CA PRO A 193 -20.00 -4.68 3.23
C PRO A 193 -19.57 -5.04 4.66
N TYR A 194 -18.32 -5.47 4.81
CA TYR A 194 -17.69 -5.72 6.10
C TYR A 194 -16.60 -4.69 6.39
N ARG A 195 -16.17 -4.59 7.65
CA ARG A 195 -15.03 -3.76 8.07
C ARG A 195 -13.70 -4.49 7.89
N GLY A 196 -13.39 -4.86 6.65
CA GLY A 196 -12.18 -5.62 6.31
C GLY A 196 -12.42 -7.09 5.97
N MET A 197 -11.37 -7.77 5.51
CA MET A 197 -11.44 -9.15 5.01
C MET A 197 -11.60 -10.20 6.12
N GLY A 198 -11.14 -9.92 7.35
CA GLY A 198 -11.27 -10.85 8.48
C GLY A 198 -12.73 -11.19 8.80
N PRO A 199 -13.59 -10.20 9.13
CA PRO A 199 -15.01 -10.43 9.35
C PRO A 199 -15.71 -11.06 8.14
N LEU A 200 -15.37 -10.63 6.91
CA LEU A 200 -15.88 -11.24 5.68
C LEU A 200 -15.58 -12.76 5.62
N MET A 201 -14.33 -13.15 5.86
CA MET A 201 -13.91 -14.55 5.81
C MET A 201 -14.67 -15.40 6.84
N ASN A 202 -14.86 -14.89 8.05
CA ASN A 202 -15.63 -15.58 9.09
C ASN A 202 -17.07 -15.86 8.63
N ASP A 203 -17.73 -14.86 8.02
CA ASP A 203 -19.13 -14.98 7.61
C ASP A 203 -19.32 -15.82 6.34
N ILE A 204 -18.36 -15.82 5.41
CA ILE A 204 -18.38 -16.77 4.28
C ILE A 204 -18.18 -18.20 4.80
N LEU A 205 -17.22 -18.42 5.71
CA LEU A 205 -16.97 -19.74 6.30
C LEU A 205 -18.18 -20.25 7.10
N GLY A 206 -18.89 -19.35 7.79
CA GLY A 206 -20.13 -19.65 8.51
C GLY A 206 -21.39 -19.68 7.64
N GLY A 207 -21.27 -19.43 6.32
CA GLY A 207 -22.39 -19.46 5.38
C GLY A 207 -23.38 -18.29 5.48
N GLN A 208 -23.09 -17.27 6.29
CA GLN A 208 -23.95 -16.09 6.46
C GLN A 208 -23.99 -15.25 5.17
N VAL A 209 -22.86 -15.20 4.45
CA VAL A 209 -22.78 -14.68 3.08
C VAL A 209 -22.21 -15.75 2.16
N GLN A 210 -22.73 -15.85 0.94
CA GLN A 210 -22.51 -17.04 0.12
C GLN A 210 -21.27 -16.94 -0.77
N LEU A 211 -20.90 -15.72 -1.16
CA LEU A 211 -19.84 -15.45 -2.13
C LEU A 211 -18.90 -14.35 -1.63
N GLY A 212 -17.69 -14.33 -2.18
CA GLY A 212 -16.78 -13.20 -2.02
C GLY A 212 -15.58 -13.30 -2.95
N VAL A 213 -14.97 -12.17 -3.26
CA VAL A 213 -13.61 -12.13 -3.82
C VAL A 213 -12.65 -11.84 -2.68
N VAL A 214 -11.68 -12.73 -2.49
CA VAL A 214 -10.72 -12.67 -1.37
C VAL A 214 -9.30 -12.95 -1.84
N ALA A 215 -8.31 -12.58 -1.04
CA ALA A 215 -6.93 -12.95 -1.30
C ALA A 215 -6.73 -14.47 -1.23
N VAL A 216 -5.93 -15.01 -2.17
CA VAL A 216 -5.69 -16.45 -2.25
C VAL A 216 -5.02 -16.98 -0.99
N ALA A 217 -3.99 -16.29 -0.46
CA ALA A 217 -3.23 -16.79 0.68
C ALA A 217 -4.08 -17.14 1.92
N PRO A 218 -4.93 -16.23 2.45
CA PRO A 218 -5.81 -16.57 3.57
C PRO A 218 -6.92 -17.57 3.19
N ALA A 219 -7.33 -17.66 1.92
CA ALA A 219 -8.34 -18.60 1.48
C ALA A 219 -7.80 -20.02 1.22
N ALA A 220 -6.51 -20.17 0.92
CA ALA A 220 -5.93 -21.40 0.38
C ALA A 220 -6.13 -22.61 1.30
N ALA A 221 -5.94 -22.44 2.62
CA ALA A 221 -6.14 -23.52 3.58
C ALA A 221 -7.61 -23.98 3.62
N HIS A 222 -8.56 -23.05 3.58
CA HIS A 222 -9.99 -23.34 3.57
C HIS A 222 -10.46 -23.95 2.25
N ILE A 223 -9.86 -23.54 1.13
CA ILE A 223 -10.09 -24.16 -0.18
C ILE A 223 -9.59 -25.61 -0.17
N LYS A 224 -8.39 -25.85 0.38
CA LYS A 224 -7.80 -27.19 0.48
C LYS A 224 -8.59 -28.12 1.40
N SER A 225 -9.16 -27.61 2.50
CA SER A 225 -10.02 -28.39 3.40
C SER A 225 -11.44 -28.61 2.86
N GLY A 226 -11.84 -27.89 1.82
CA GLY A 226 -13.20 -27.89 1.30
C GLY A 226 -14.19 -27.04 2.10
N SER A 227 -13.72 -26.29 3.11
CA SER A 227 -14.55 -25.33 3.87
C SER A 227 -14.91 -24.09 3.04
N LEU A 228 -14.13 -23.79 2.01
CA LEU A 228 -14.48 -22.87 0.93
C LEU A 228 -14.32 -23.57 -0.42
N ARG A 229 -15.06 -23.10 -1.40
CA ARG A 229 -14.91 -23.53 -2.78
C ARG A 229 -14.36 -22.39 -3.63
N ALA A 230 -13.23 -22.62 -4.28
CA ALA A 230 -12.70 -21.70 -5.27
C ALA A 230 -13.44 -21.87 -6.60
N LEU A 231 -14.10 -20.82 -7.08
CA LEU A 231 -14.84 -20.81 -8.33
C LEU A 231 -14.00 -20.30 -9.51
N GLY A 232 -13.00 -19.47 -9.24
CA GLY A 232 -12.04 -19.01 -10.23
C GLY A 232 -11.08 -17.96 -9.68
N VAL A 233 -9.83 -17.99 -10.10
CA VAL A 233 -8.87 -16.92 -9.78
C VAL A 233 -9.11 -15.71 -10.68
N THR A 234 -8.81 -14.52 -10.17
CA THR A 234 -9.06 -13.24 -10.85
C THR A 234 -7.88 -12.71 -11.66
N THR A 235 -6.76 -13.42 -11.60
CA THR A 235 -5.49 -13.14 -12.29
C THR A 235 -5.58 -13.48 -13.78
N ALA A 236 -4.67 -12.94 -14.60
CA ALA A 236 -4.60 -13.25 -16.03
C ALA A 236 -4.19 -14.71 -16.32
N ALA A 237 -3.42 -15.32 -15.41
CA ALA A 237 -2.96 -16.69 -15.48
C ALA A 237 -3.29 -17.43 -14.18
N ARG A 238 -3.32 -18.77 -14.21
CA ARG A 238 -3.58 -19.57 -13.01
C ARG A 238 -2.52 -19.33 -11.93
N VAL A 239 -2.95 -19.44 -10.68
CA VAL A 239 -2.08 -19.21 -9.51
C VAL A 239 -1.39 -20.52 -9.12
N PRO A 240 -0.04 -20.57 -8.97
CA PRO A 240 0.67 -21.80 -8.64
C PRO A 240 0.24 -22.48 -7.33
N SER A 241 -0.24 -21.72 -6.34
CA SER A 241 -0.75 -22.25 -5.08
C SER A 241 -2.15 -22.87 -5.18
N LEU A 242 -2.86 -22.63 -6.29
CA LEU A 242 -4.18 -23.19 -6.61
C LEU A 242 -4.22 -23.71 -8.07
N PRO A 243 -3.35 -24.68 -8.44
CA PRO A 243 -3.15 -25.05 -9.86
C PRO A 243 -4.38 -25.67 -10.53
N GLY A 244 -5.28 -26.26 -9.73
CA GLY A 244 -6.55 -26.83 -10.21
C GLY A 244 -7.68 -25.80 -10.41
N VAL A 245 -7.47 -24.53 -10.03
CA VAL A 245 -8.49 -23.47 -10.13
C VAL A 245 -8.25 -22.68 -11.42
N PRO A 246 -9.18 -22.70 -12.39
CA PRO A 246 -9.06 -21.88 -13.59
C PRO A 246 -9.24 -20.39 -13.28
N THR A 247 -8.73 -19.54 -14.15
CA THR A 247 -9.04 -18.10 -14.16
C THR A 247 -10.52 -17.88 -14.47
N LEU A 248 -11.06 -16.72 -14.12
CA LEU A 248 -12.39 -16.31 -14.58
C LEU A 248 -12.41 -16.06 -16.10
N ALA A 249 -11.30 -15.63 -16.69
CA ALA A 249 -11.13 -15.48 -18.12
C ALA A 249 -11.32 -16.80 -18.89
N GLU A 250 -10.67 -17.88 -18.46
CA GLU A 250 -10.85 -19.24 -19.02
C GLU A 250 -12.31 -19.73 -18.92
N GLN A 251 -13.10 -19.14 -18.02
CA GLN A 251 -14.47 -19.53 -17.75
C GLN A 251 -15.52 -18.71 -18.50
N GLY A 252 -15.11 -17.80 -19.39
CA GLY A 252 -16.01 -17.02 -20.24
C GLY A 252 -16.13 -15.53 -19.85
N LEU A 253 -15.22 -15.04 -19.00
CA LEU A 253 -15.14 -13.63 -18.61
C LEU A 253 -13.80 -13.03 -19.09
N PRO A 254 -13.58 -12.88 -20.41
CA PRO A 254 -12.25 -12.63 -21.00
C PRO A 254 -11.61 -11.29 -20.61
N ARG A 255 -12.39 -10.35 -20.05
CA ARG A 255 -11.90 -9.05 -19.55
C ARG A 255 -11.78 -9.02 -18.03
N TYR A 256 -11.92 -10.16 -17.37
CA TYR A 256 -11.85 -10.25 -15.93
C TYR A 256 -10.39 -10.44 -15.50
N GLU A 257 -9.77 -9.34 -15.11
CA GLU A 257 -8.41 -9.33 -14.58
C GLU A 257 -8.31 -8.33 -13.43
N LEU A 258 -8.01 -8.86 -12.24
CA LEU A 258 -7.84 -8.06 -11.04
C LEU A 258 -6.87 -8.75 -10.08
N GLU A 259 -5.89 -8.00 -9.61
CA GLU A 259 -4.94 -8.44 -8.59
C GLU A 259 -4.80 -7.33 -7.56
N GLY A 260 -4.49 -7.70 -6.33
CA GLY A 260 -4.09 -6.74 -5.31
C GLY A 260 -2.65 -6.33 -5.52
N TRP A 261 -2.30 -5.10 -5.21
CA TRP A 261 -0.91 -4.66 -5.12
C TRP A 261 -0.74 -3.66 -3.98
N ILE A 262 0.49 -3.57 -3.50
CA ILE A 262 0.91 -2.52 -2.56
C ILE A 262 2.15 -1.81 -3.08
N ALA A 263 2.23 -0.51 -2.84
CA ALA A 263 3.31 0.33 -3.31
C ALA A 263 3.73 1.34 -2.25
N ALA A 264 5.04 1.56 -2.14
CA ALA A 264 5.59 2.65 -1.37
C ALA A 264 5.56 3.93 -2.20
N VAL A 265 5.06 5.00 -1.60
CA VAL A 265 4.93 6.34 -2.19
C VAL A 265 5.44 7.39 -1.20
N ALA A 266 5.91 8.52 -1.68
CA ALA A 266 6.23 9.69 -0.88
C ALA A 266 5.33 10.88 -1.27
N PRO A 267 5.30 11.97 -0.50
CA PRO A 267 4.68 13.22 -0.96
C PRO A 267 5.35 13.72 -2.24
N ALA A 268 4.60 14.39 -3.12
CA ALA A 268 5.18 15.00 -4.32
C ALA A 268 6.26 16.04 -3.96
N GLY A 269 7.38 15.98 -4.68
CA GLY A 269 8.50 16.92 -4.52
C GLY A 269 9.58 16.49 -3.52
N VAL A 270 9.55 15.24 -3.05
CA VAL A 270 10.69 14.64 -2.35
C VAL A 270 11.91 14.62 -3.28
N PRO A 271 13.12 15.01 -2.82
CA PRO A 271 14.32 14.99 -3.63
C PRO A 271 14.59 13.62 -4.27
N PRO A 272 15.03 13.55 -5.54
CA PRO A 272 15.34 12.28 -6.21
C PRO A 272 16.34 11.41 -5.44
N ALA A 273 17.28 12.02 -4.73
CA ALA A 273 18.24 11.30 -3.88
C ALA A 273 17.57 10.55 -2.73
N ASP A 274 16.54 11.12 -2.11
CA ASP A 274 15.77 10.47 -1.04
C ASP A 274 14.87 9.36 -1.57
N VAL A 275 14.25 9.57 -2.75
CA VAL A 275 13.49 8.50 -3.43
C VAL A 275 14.41 7.32 -3.76
N ALA A 276 15.61 7.58 -4.28
CA ALA A 276 16.60 6.56 -4.56
C ALA A 276 17.06 5.83 -3.28
N ARG A 277 17.35 6.56 -2.20
CA ARG A 277 17.71 5.98 -0.89
C ARG A 277 16.61 5.05 -0.38
N LEU A 278 15.35 5.49 -0.42
CA LEU A 278 14.20 4.70 0.01
C LEU A 278 14.01 3.44 -0.83
N TYR A 279 14.09 3.57 -2.16
CA TYR A 279 14.03 2.42 -3.08
C TYR A 279 15.16 1.42 -2.81
N HIS A 280 16.39 1.88 -2.64
CA HIS A 280 17.52 1.03 -2.28
C HIS A 280 17.33 0.34 -0.93
N GLY A 281 16.70 1.01 0.04
CA GLY A 281 16.28 0.40 1.31
C GLY A 281 15.31 -0.76 1.12
N PHE A 282 14.24 -0.57 0.34
CA PHE A 282 13.31 -1.66 0.01
C PHE A 282 14.01 -2.82 -0.72
N LYS A 283 14.88 -2.50 -1.68
CA LYS A 283 15.65 -3.49 -2.43
C LYS A 283 16.58 -4.30 -1.54
N ALA A 284 17.31 -3.64 -0.65
CA ALA A 284 18.22 -4.30 0.29
C ALA A 284 17.45 -5.12 1.34
N ALA A 285 16.32 -4.61 1.83
CA ALA A 285 15.46 -5.34 2.76
C ALA A 285 14.91 -6.63 2.14
N LEU A 286 14.37 -6.55 0.91
CA LEU A 286 13.79 -7.71 0.22
C LEU A 286 14.84 -8.67 -0.38
N ALA A 287 16.12 -8.29 -0.36
CA ALA A 287 17.23 -9.22 -0.61
C ALA A 287 17.55 -10.09 0.62
N MET A 288 17.09 -9.71 1.82
CA MET A 288 17.24 -10.52 3.02
C MET A 288 16.23 -11.67 3.01
N PRO A 289 16.65 -12.94 3.20
CA PRO A 289 15.75 -14.08 3.16
C PRO A 289 14.56 -13.96 4.12
N GLU A 290 14.79 -13.45 5.33
CA GLU A 290 13.74 -13.29 6.33
C GLU A 290 12.60 -12.38 5.88
N ALA A 291 12.89 -11.28 5.18
CA ALA A 291 11.86 -10.38 4.67
C ALA A 291 11.20 -10.93 3.41
N ARG A 292 12.00 -11.51 2.50
CA ARG A 292 11.50 -12.15 1.28
C ARG A 292 10.49 -13.25 1.63
N ASP A 293 10.88 -14.17 2.49
CA ASP A 293 10.08 -15.32 2.86
C ASP A 293 8.84 -14.90 3.66
N ALA A 294 8.98 -13.90 4.54
CA ALA A 294 7.83 -13.37 5.27
C ALA A 294 6.81 -12.69 4.34
N LEU A 295 7.26 -11.91 3.33
CA LEU A 295 6.36 -11.28 2.37
C LEU A 295 5.68 -12.32 1.45
N VAL A 296 6.41 -13.35 1.03
CA VAL A 296 5.84 -14.49 0.27
C VAL A 296 4.84 -15.26 1.13
N ALA A 297 5.10 -15.47 2.41
CA ALA A 297 4.18 -16.13 3.33
C ALA A 297 2.89 -15.31 3.55
N GLN A 298 2.93 -13.99 3.40
CA GLN A 298 1.75 -13.12 3.35
C GLN A 298 0.98 -13.21 2.02
N GLY A 299 1.46 -13.99 1.05
CA GLY A 299 0.79 -14.21 -0.23
C GLY A 299 1.15 -13.22 -1.33
N TYR A 300 2.27 -12.52 -1.20
CA TYR A 300 2.73 -11.57 -2.20
C TYR A 300 3.78 -12.18 -3.13
N GLU A 301 3.59 -11.91 -4.43
CA GLU A 301 4.66 -11.94 -5.40
C GLU A 301 5.44 -10.63 -5.31
N ILE A 302 6.74 -10.74 -5.06
CA ILE A 302 7.62 -9.57 -4.96
C ILE A 302 7.83 -8.99 -6.35
N LYS A 303 7.48 -7.72 -6.53
CA LYS A 303 7.68 -6.98 -7.79
C LYS A 303 8.93 -6.10 -7.70
N LEU A 304 9.07 -5.33 -6.61
CA LEU A 304 10.15 -4.37 -6.39
C LEU A 304 10.42 -3.50 -7.64
N THR A 305 9.36 -2.88 -8.16
CA THR A 305 9.44 -2.10 -9.40
C THR A 305 10.22 -0.79 -9.18
N PRO A 306 11.17 -0.40 -10.05
CA PRO A 306 11.89 0.87 -9.92
C PRO A 306 10.99 2.12 -9.89
N PRO A 307 11.43 3.26 -9.35
CA PRO A 307 10.60 4.46 -9.21
C PRO A 307 9.98 4.99 -10.51
N ASP A 308 10.77 5.07 -11.59
CA ASP A 308 10.34 5.54 -12.91
C ASP A 308 9.27 4.63 -13.53
N VAL A 309 9.49 3.32 -13.46
CA VAL A 309 8.52 2.32 -13.92
C VAL A 309 7.27 2.31 -13.03
N SER A 310 7.43 2.56 -11.72
CA SER A 310 6.31 2.67 -10.78
C SER A 310 5.43 3.89 -11.10
N ALA A 311 6.01 5.03 -11.50
CA ALA A 311 5.24 6.19 -11.94
C ALA A 311 4.38 5.88 -13.18
N ALA A 312 4.94 5.17 -14.17
CA ALA A 312 4.18 4.71 -15.33
C ALA A 312 3.06 3.73 -14.92
N PHE A 313 3.36 2.78 -14.02
CA PHE A 313 2.39 1.82 -13.50
C PHE A 313 1.18 2.49 -12.82
N PHE A 314 1.40 3.51 -12.00
CA PHE A 314 0.30 4.24 -11.35
C PHE A 314 -0.62 4.92 -12.37
N ARG A 315 -0.06 5.54 -13.42
CA ARG A 315 -0.84 6.15 -14.50
C ARG A 315 -1.65 5.11 -15.28
N SER A 316 -1.04 3.98 -15.61
CA SER A 316 -1.76 2.89 -16.30
C SER A 316 -2.86 2.30 -15.44
N GLU A 317 -2.61 2.10 -14.14
CA GLU A 317 -3.61 1.58 -13.22
C GLU A 317 -4.74 2.57 -12.98
N LEU A 318 -4.46 3.88 -12.88
CA LEU A 318 -5.52 4.90 -12.80
C LEU A 318 -6.43 4.85 -14.03
N ALA A 319 -5.86 4.78 -15.23
CA ALA A 319 -6.64 4.68 -16.46
C ALA A 319 -7.46 3.37 -16.51
N ARG A 320 -6.84 2.23 -16.16
CA ARG A 320 -7.49 0.92 -16.14
C ARG A 320 -8.62 0.87 -15.12
N MET A 321 -8.42 1.37 -13.91
CA MET A 321 -9.44 1.43 -12.86
C MET A 321 -10.60 2.34 -13.25
N GLY A 322 -10.34 3.43 -13.98
CA GLY A 322 -11.42 4.25 -14.53
C GLY A 322 -12.34 3.49 -15.49
N GLN A 323 -11.77 2.62 -16.34
CA GLN A 323 -12.58 1.75 -17.22
C GLN A 323 -13.34 0.69 -16.44
N VAL A 324 -12.69 0.09 -15.44
CA VAL A 324 -13.30 -0.94 -14.60
C VAL A 324 -14.48 -0.39 -13.80
N VAL A 325 -14.32 0.75 -13.12
CA VAL A 325 -15.38 1.39 -12.32
C VAL A 325 -16.55 1.82 -13.19
N LYS A 326 -16.29 2.43 -14.36
CA LYS A 326 -17.33 2.81 -15.32
C LYS A 326 -18.13 1.61 -15.82
N SER A 327 -17.46 0.48 -16.04
CA SER A 327 -18.11 -0.74 -16.53
C SER A 327 -18.97 -1.37 -15.43
N ALA A 328 -18.44 -1.48 -14.21
CA ALA A 328 -19.06 -2.23 -13.13
C ALA A 328 -20.27 -1.54 -12.46
N SER A 329 -20.69 -0.35 -12.94
CA SER A 329 -21.80 0.45 -12.38
C SER A 329 -21.79 0.57 -10.85
N VAL A 330 -20.60 0.51 -10.24
CA VAL A 330 -20.43 0.50 -8.78
C VAL A 330 -20.91 1.84 -8.25
N LYS A 331 -22.09 1.85 -7.62
CA LYS A 331 -22.54 2.98 -6.83
C LYS A 331 -21.93 2.85 -5.44
N MET A 332 -21.30 3.91 -4.97
CA MET A 332 -20.99 4.07 -3.55
C MET A 332 -22.31 4.35 -2.83
N ASP A 333 -22.90 3.34 -2.22
CA ASP A 333 -23.97 3.46 -1.24
C ASP A 333 -23.45 3.69 0.18
#